data_AF-A0BQU6-F1
#
_entry.id   AF-A0BQU6-F1
#
_cell.length_a   1.000
_cell.length_b   1.000
_cell.length_c   1.000
_cell.angle_alpha   90.00
_cell.angle_beta   90.00
_cell.angle_gamma   90.00
#
_symmetry.space_group_name_H-M   'P 1'
#
loop_
_entity.id
_entity.type
_entity.pdbx_description
1 polymer ?
#
loop_
_entity_poly.entity_id
_entity_poly.type
_entity_poly.pdbx_seq_one_letter_code
_entity_poly.pdbx_strand_id
1 'polypeptide(L)'
;MNYFPCPIHNGHVLSIICTDKSCNETVLICPLCEHADHQNHQTLPIKIMLQLVETAHNNTGEQNYNSIFDVSLFLDRQHNECLRTVQKFIEALENTSKQLIKKLDTYYLDLKNQLKAFASSKIPIHYLLDSVSSYTDFQQYKKNIQQILQQFVFSNGIASRQSIDSAIMNACKIQVGQLNDQLIDLQNELDVKVENLGNFAINFIFIFSRNLRVPTLPISGQNLIAEQKTSESNGQRFTICEPCIPKNGVFKFGFKVIKYAGWIGVGVCHREVIVSANYKFNYTNIGHGSYLISNNAYSWSHLQKDLNSAHKSFDFGVGDIIVIEVDIPKKKITWQKKKTEIKFVITNIKQQQTMNLDTSQDLYPCANLCSPGDTVEIINKVEA
;
A
#
# COMPACT_ATOMS: atom_id res chain seq x y z
N MET A 1 23.13 -23.59 -19.34
CA MET A 1 22.76 -22.36 -18.60
C MET A 1 23.33 -21.19 -19.36
N ASN A 2 22.48 -20.24 -19.77
CA ASN A 2 22.95 -18.99 -20.35
C ASN A 2 23.29 -18.06 -19.18
N TYR A 3 24.57 -17.74 -19.00
CA TYR A 3 24.98 -16.74 -18.00
C TYR A 3 24.67 -15.33 -18.52
N PHE A 4 24.36 -14.42 -17.59
CA PHE A 4 24.14 -13.02 -17.94
C PHE A 4 25.44 -12.35 -18.39
N PRO A 5 25.44 -11.50 -19.42
CA PRO A 5 26.62 -10.73 -19.81
C PRO A 5 26.98 -9.71 -18.72
N CYS A 6 28.26 -9.45 -18.53
CA CYS A 6 28.74 -8.42 -17.62
C CYS A 6 28.45 -7.02 -18.20
N PRO A 7 27.84 -6.10 -17.44
CA PRO A 7 27.54 -4.76 -17.93
C PRO A 7 28.79 -3.88 -18.13
N ILE A 8 29.89 -4.21 -17.44
CA ILE A 8 31.15 -3.43 -17.46
C ILE A 8 32.15 -4.03 -18.44
N HIS A 9 32.25 -5.36 -18.48
CA HIS A 9 33.26 -6.09 -19.25
C HIS A 9 32.63 -6.84 -20.44
N ASN A 10 32.68 -6.22 -21.62
CA ASN A 10 32.16 -6.81 -22.86
C ASN A 10 32.75 -8.20 -23.14
N GLY A 11 31.88 -9.15 -23.48
CA GLY A 11 32.26 -10.53 -23.79
C GLY A 11 32.44 -11.45 -22.58
N HIS A 12 32.41 -10.92 -21.36
CA HIS A 12 32.42 -11.72 -20.13
C HIS A 12 31.01 -11.95 -19.61
N VAL A 13 30.86 -13.04 -18.86
CA VAL A 13 29.60 -13.41 -18.22
C VAL A 13 29.73 -13.38 -16.70
N LEU A 14 28.62 -13.11 -16.03
CA LEU A 14 28.50 -13.07 -14.58
C LEU A 14 28.45 -14.52 -14.06
N SER A 15 29.56 -15.00 -13.49
CA SER A 15 29.75 -16.40 -13.07
C SER A 15 30.25 -16.55 -11.64
N ILE A 16 30.44 -15.45 -10.92
CA ILE A 16 31.03 -15.41 -9.58
C ILE A 16 30.11 -14.59 -8.68
N ILE A 17 29.95 -15.01 -7.44
CA ILE A 17 29.17 -14.33 -6.41
C ILE A 17 30.12 -13.72 -5.41
N CYS A 18 29.99 -12.43 -5.13
CA CYS A 18 30.65 -11.79 -3.99
C CYS A 18 29.84 -12.06 -2.72
N THR A 19 30.41 -12.76 -1.75
CA THR A 19 29.78 -13.10 -0.46
C THR A 19 30.23 -12.20 0.69
N ASP A 20 31.08 -11.22 0.41
CA ASP A 20 31.50 -10.23 1.40
C ASP A 20 30.32 -9.32 1.80
N LYS A 21 30.00 -9.27 3.10
CA LYS A 21 28.90 -8.46 3.64
C LYS A 21 29.15 -6.96 3.56
N SER A 22 30.41 -6.55 3.43
CA SER A 22 30.81 -5.14 3.32
C SER A 22 30.76 -4.62 1.87
N CYS A 23 30.54 -5.51 0.89
CA CYS A 23 30.45 -5.16 -0.51
C CYS A 23 29.13 -4.44 -0.81
N ASN A 24 29.21 -3.15 -1.17
CA ASN A 24 28.06 -2.34 -1.60
C ASN A 24 27.75 -2.45 -3.11
N GLU A 25 28.60 -3.16 -3.85
CA GLU A 25 28.50 -3.42 -5.29
C GLU A 25 27.55 -4.59 -5.62
N THR A 26 27.36 -4.87 -6.90
CA THR A 26 26.52 -5.99 -7.37
C THR A 26 27.01 -7.36 -6.86
N VAL A 27 26.10 -8.17 -6.33
CA VAL A 27 26.39 -9.51 -5.77
C VAL A 27 26.92 -10.50 -6.81
N LEU A 28 26.54 -10.35 -8.08
CA LEU A 28 26.94 -11.24 -9.16
C LEU A 28 27.92 -10.52 -10.09
N ILE A 29 29.13 -11.06 -10.20
CA ILE A 29 30.27 -10.44 -10.88
C ILE A 29 30.87 -11.39 -11.93
N CYS A 30 31.63 -10.82 -12.88
CA CYS A 30 32.44 -11.61 -13.81
C CYS A 30 33.87 -11.77 -13.28
N PRO A 31 34.70 -12.67 -13.85
CA PRO A 31 36.09 -12.83 -13.43
C PRO A 31 36.93 -11.55 -13.50
N LEU A 32 36.64 -10.64 -14.44
CA LEU A 32 37.37 -9.37 -14.52
C LEU A 32 36.95 -8.40 -13.41
N CYS A 33 35.67 -8.31 -13.06
CA CYS A 33 35.21 -7.56 -11.90
C CYS A 33 35.83 -8.11 -10.60
N GLU A 34 35.97 -9.44 -10.49
CA GLU A 34 36.67 -10.07 -9.37
C GLU A 34 38.10 -9.54 -9.21
N HIS A 35 38.82 -9.41 -10.33
CA HIS A 35 40.20 -8.93 -10.33
C HIS A 35 40.32 -7.40 -10.26
N ALA A 36 39.31 -6.64 -10.66
CA ALA A 36 39.38 -5.17 -10.63
C ALA A 36 39.00 -4.63 -9.26
N ASP A 37 37.80 -4.99 -8.79
CA ASP A 37 37.14 -4.30 -7.70
C ASP A 37 36.87 -5.20 -6.49
N HIS A 38 37.03 -6.53 -6.63
CA HIS A 38 36.72 -7.51 -5.57
C HIS A 38 37.92 -8.39 -5.19
N GLN A 39 39.16 -7.98 -5.44
CA GLN A 39 40.36 -8.80 -5.13
C GLN A 39 40.45 -9.23 -3.66
N ASN A 40 39.94 -8.38 -2.77
CA ASN A 40 39.96 -8.61 -1.32
C ASN A 40 38.62 -9.10 -0.76
N HIS A 41 37.61 -9.27 -1.62
CA HIS A 41 36.32 -9.77 -1.18
C HIS A 41 36.31 -11.30 -1.17
N GLN A 42 35.49 -11.87 -0.29
CA GLN A 42 35.20 -13.28 -0.38
C GLN A 42 34.29 -13.53 -1.59
N THR A 43 34.76 -14.32 -2.56
CA THR A 43 34.01 -14.67 -3.76
C THR A 43 33.81 -16.17 -3.88
N LEU A 44 32.76 -16.57 -4.61
CA LEU A 44 32.42 -17.97 -4.83
C LEU A 44 31.88 -18.16 -6.25
N PRO A 45 32.42 -19.09 -7.05
CA PRO A 45 31.82 -19.45 -8.33
C PRO A 45 30.36 -19.88 -8.15
N ILE A 46 29.46 -19.34 -8.97
CA ILE A 46 28.01 -19.58 -8.83
C ILE A 46 27.65 -21.07 -8.83
N LYS A 47 28.38 -21.88 -9.61
CA LYS A 47 28.17 -23.33 -9.65
C LYS A 47 28.45 -24.00 -8.29
N ILE A 48 29.49 -23.55 -7.59
CA ILE A 48 29.83 -24.06 -6.25
C ILE A 48 28.79 -23.59 -5.24
N MET A 49 28.37 -22.32 -5.31
CA MET A 49 27.30 -21.79 -4.46
C MET A 49 26.02 -22.63 -4.59
N LEU A 50 25.58 -22.90 -5.83
CA LEU A 50 24.39 -23.71 -6.09
C LEU A 50 24.53 -25.14 -5.55
N GLN A 51 25.71 -25.74 -5.68
CA GLN A 51 25.98 -27.07 -5.11
C GLN A 51 25.96 -27.05 -3.57
N LEU A 52 26.46 -25.99 -2.92
CA LEU A 52 26.40 -25.83 -1.47
C LEU A 52 24.96 -25.64 -0.99
N VAL A 53 24.13 -24.89 -1.73
CA VAL A 53 22.69 -24.75 -1.45
C VAL A 53 21.98 -26.08 -1.57
N GLU A 54 22.24 -26.85 -2.63
CA GLU A 54 21.68 -28.18 -2.84
C GLU A 54 22.09 -29.15 -1.72
N THR A 55 23.36 -29.12 -1.32
CA THR A 55 23.87 -29.97 -0.23
C THR A 55 23.27 -29.56 1.12
N ALA A 56 23.16 -28.27 1.39
CA ALA A 56 22.52 -27.75 2.61
C ALA A 56 21.03 -28.13 2.66
N HIS A 57 20.34 -28.08 1.52
CA HIS A 57 18.95 -28.49 1.39
C HIS A 57 18.76 -29.99 1.66
N ASN A 58 19.64 -30.84 1.12
CA ASN A 58 19.56 -32.29 1.32
C ASN A 58 19.91 -32.73 2.75
N ASN A 59 20.69 -31.94 3.49
CA ASN A 59 21.12 -32.27 4.86
C ASN A 59 20.13 -31.84 5.95
N THR A 60 19.17 -30.96 5.66
CA THR A 60 18.08 -30.63 6.59
C THR A 60 17.00 -31.71 6.52
N GLY A 61 17.24 -32.84 7.19
CA GLY A 61 16.41 -34.05 7.19
C GLY A 61 15.00 -33.94 7.81
N GLU A 62 14.33 -32.79 7.71
CA GLU A 62 12.89 -32.69 7.98
C GLU A 62 12.14 -32.60 6.65
N GLN A 63 11.33 -33.63 6.39
CA GLN A 63 10.51 -33.81 5.20
C GLN A 63 9.41 -32.74 5.05
N ASN A 64 9.79 -31.51 4.75
CA ASN A 64 8.90 -30.55 4.09
C ASN A 64 9.46 -30.32 2.68
N TYR A 65 9.28 -31.32 1.83
CA TYR A 65 9.47 -31.18 0.40
C TYR A 65 8.40 -30.22 -0.15
N ASN A 66 8.70 -28.93 -0.15
CA ASN A 66 8.35 -28.15 -1.32
C ASN A 66 9.46 -28.43 -2.31
N SER A 67 9.29 -29.44 -3.15
CA SER A 67 10.24 -29.72 -4.21
C SER A 67 10.44 -28.44 -5.03
N ILE A 68 11.61 -28.26 -5.66
CA ILE A 68 11.83 -27.13 -6.60
C ILE A 68 10.69 -27.07 -7.63
N PHE A 69 10.13 -28.23 -7.98
CA PHE A 69 8.94 -28.34 -8.81
C PHE A 69 7.68 -27.71 -8.17
N ASP A 70 7.44 -27.89 -6.87
CA ASP A 70 6.32 -27.24 -6.16
C ASP A 70 6.49 -25.73 -6.08
N VAL A 71 7.71 -25.24 -5.87
CA VAL A 71 8.02 -23.80 -5.91
C VAL A 71 7.79 -23.25 -7.31
N SER A 72 8.25 -23.96 -8.36
CA SER A 72 7.99 -23.59 -9.75
C SER A 72 6.49 -23.56 -10.06
N LEU A 73 5.74 -24.58 -9.65
CA LEU A 73 4.30 -24.68 -9.88
C LEU A 73 3.54 -23.56 -9.13
N PHE A 74 3.99 -23.21 -7.94
CA PHE A 74 3.46 -22.06 -7.20
C PHE A 74 3.73 -20.74 -7.95
N LEU A 75 4.96 -20.51 -8.41
CA LEU A 75 5.32 -19.33 -9.19
C LEU A 75 4.50 -19.25 -10.49
N ASP A 76 4.33 -20.35 -11.21
CA ASP A 76 3.52 -20.41 -12.42
C ASP A 76 2.05 -20.09 -12.15
N ARG A 77 1.49 -20.59 -11.04
CA ARG A 77 0.12 -20.23 -10.62
C ARG A 77 0.00 -18.73 -10.32
N GLN A 78 0.93 -18.17 -9.56
CA GLN A 78 0.93 -16.74 -9.22
C GLN A 78 1.11 -15.87 -10.46
N HIS A 79 1.98 -16.28 -11.40
CA HIS A 79 2.16 -15.60 -12.67
C HIS A 79 0.88 -15.59 -13.50
N ASN A 80 0.22 -16.74 -13.66
CA ASN A 80 -1.03 -16.84 -14.40
C ASN A 80 -2.18 -16.06 -13.76
N GLU A 81 -2.25 -16.01 -12.42
CA GLU A 81 -3.24 -15.23 -11.69
C GLU A 81 -3.03 -13.72 -11.89
N CYS A 82 -1.78 -13.26 -11.86
CA CYS A 82 -1.40 -11.90 -12.20
C CYS A 82 -1.77 -11.57 -13.65
N LEU A 83 -1.45 -12.46 -14.60
CA LEU A 83 -1.75 -12.26 -16.01
C LEU A 83 -3.27 -12.15 -16.27
N ARG A 84 -4.08 -13.03 -15.65
CA ARG A 84 -5.56 -12.96 -15.76
C ARG A 84 -6.11 -11.65 -15.22
N THR A 85 -5.51 -11.14 -14.15
CA THR A 85 -5.88 -9.86 -13.55
C THR A 85 -5.59 -8.69 -14.48
N VAL A 86 -4.36 -8.64 -15.02
CA VAL A 86 -3.94 -7.60 -15.95
C VAL A 86 -4.85 -7.61 -17.19
N GLN A 87 -5.21 -8.79 -17.71
CA GLN A 87 -6.14 -8.91 -18.83
C GLN A 87 -7.53 -8.34 -18.52
N LYS A 88 -8.11 -8.67 -17.35
CA LYS A 88 -9.40 -8.08 -16.93
C LYS A 88 -9.34 -6.56 -16.79
N PHE A 89 -8.21 -6.04 -16.33
CA PHE A 89 -8.00 -4.60 -16.22
C PHE A 89 -7.91 -3.93 -17.60
N ILE A 90 -7.19 -4.53 -18.55
CA ILE A 90 -7.14 -4.06 -19.94
C ILE A 90 -8.54 -4.05 -20.56
N GLU A 91 -9.32 -5.11 -20.38
CA GLU A 91 -10.70 -5.17 -20.88
C GLU A 91 -11.60 -4.07 -20.28
N ALA A 92 -11.46 -3.80 -18.98
CA ALA A 92 -12.18 -2.71 -18.32
C ALA A 92 -11.76 -1.34 -18.89
N LEU A 93 -10.46 -1.12 -19.12
CA LEU A 93 -9.93 0.10 -19.75
C LEU A 93 -10.47 0.29 -21.17
N GLU A 94 -10.46 -0.76 -21.99
CA GLU A 94 -11.00 -0.72 -23.35
C GLU A 94 -12.49 -0.41 -23.36
N ASN A 95 -13.26 -1.00 -22.45
CA ASN A 95 -14.70 -0.73 -22.33
C ASN A 95 -14.97 0.72 -21.92
N THR A 96 -14.23 1.25 -20.96
CA THR A 96 -14.32 2.65 -20.55
C THR A 96 -13.95 3.60 -21.70
N SER A 97 -12.87 3.30 -22.43
CA SER A 97 -12.46 4.05 -23.62
C SER A 97 -13.54 4.06 -24.71
N LYS A 98 -14.13 2.90 -25.02
CA LYS A 98 -15.26 2.78 -25.97
C LYS A 98 -16.48 3.60 -25.54
N GLN A 99 -16.80 3.61 -24.24
CA GLN A 99 -17.91 4.41 -23.72
C GLN A 99 -17.64 5.92 -23.86
N LEU A 100 -16.41 6.37 -23.61
CA LEU A 100 -16.00 7.76 -23.79
C LEU A 100 -16.09 8.20 -25.25
N ILE A 101 -15.56 7.40 -26.17
CA ILE A 101 -15.64 7.65 -27.62
C ILE A 101 -17.11 7.76 -28.04
N LYS A 102 -17.96 6.83 -27.61
CA LYS A 102 -19.39 6.86 -27.92
C LYS A 102 -20.08 8.13 -27.39
N LYS A 103 -19.74 8.56 -26.17
CA LYS A 103 -20.27 9.81 -25.60
C LYS A 103 -19.82 11.02 -26.40
N LEU A 104 -18.55 11.07 -26.81
CA LEU A 104 -17.99 12.14 -27.63
C LEU A 104 -18.67 12.22 -29.00
N ASP A 105 -18.87 11.08 -29.66
CA ASP A 105 -19.56 11.00 -30.96
C ASP A 105 -21.02 11.45 -30.86
N THR A 106 -21.72 10.97 -29.82
CA THR A 106 -23.12 11.37 -29.55
C THR A 106 -23.21 12.88 -29.36
N TYR A 107 -22.30 13.43 -28.55
CA TYR A 107 -22.22 14.86 -28.28
C TYR A 107 -21.96 15.68 -29.55
N TYR A 108 -20.99 15.28 -30.37
CA TYR A 108 -20.71 15.95 -31.64
C TYR A 108 -21.91 15.93 -32.58
N LEU A 109 -22.62 14.78 -32.65
CA LEU A 109 -23.79 14.63 -33.50
C LEU A 109 -24.95 15.51 -33.02
N ASP A 110 -25.20 15.56 -31.71
CA ASP A 110 -26.22 16.41 -31.11
C ASP A 110 -25.94 17.89 -31.37
N LEU A 111 -24.70 18.34 -31.14
CA LEU A 111 -24.29 19.71 -31.43
C LEU A 111 -24.50 20.06 -32.91
N LYS A 112 -24.10 19.15 -33.82
CA LYS A 112 -24.29 19.32 -35.26
C LYS A 112 -25.77 19.39 -35.64
N ASN A 113 -26.61 18.56 -35.03
CA ASN A 113 -28.04 18.54 -35.28
C ASN A 113 -28.72 19.81 -34.75
N GLN A 114 -28.32 20.29 -33.57
CA GLN A 114 -28.79 21.57 -33.01
C GLN A 114 -28.42 22.74 -33.94
N LEU A 115 -27.19 22.78 -34.44
CA LEU A 115 -26.74 23.81 -35.39
C LEU A 115 -27.52 23.75 -36.71
N LYS A 116 -27.80 22.55 -37.24
CA LYS A 116 -28.62 22.38 -38.46
C LYS A 116 -30.07 22.79 -38.25
N ALA A 117 -30.68 22.35 -37.16
CA ALA A 117 -32.04 22.72 -36.80
C ALA A 117 -32.15 24.24 -36.68
N PHE A 118 -31.15 24.87 -36.06
CA PHE A 118 -31.07 26.32 -35.96
C PHE A 118 -30.99 26.99 -37.33
N ALA A 119 -30.04 26.59 -38.18
CA ALA A 119 -29.87 27.18 -39.51
C ALA A 119 -31.14 27.05 -40.38
N SER A 120 -31.95 26.02 -40.13
CA SER A 120 -33.19 25.74 -40.88
C SER A 120 -34.40 26.45 -40.29
N SER A 121 -34.40 26.69 -38.98
CA SER A 121 -35.44 27.45 -38.30
C SER A 121 -35.24 28.92 -38.61
N LYS A 122 -36.18 29.58 -39.30
CA LYS A 122 -36.19 31.05 -39.43
C LYS A 122 -36.41 31.77 -38.08
N ILE A 123 -36.15 31.09 -36.98
CA ILE A 123 -36.43 31.49 -35.61
C ILE A 123 -35.24 32.33 -35.13
N PRO A 124 -35.49 33.53 -34.57
CA PRO A 124 -34.42 34.34 -34.02
C PRO A 124 -33.63 33.59 -32.94
N ILE A 125 -32.32 33.79 -32.91
CA ILE A 125 -31.35 33.03 -32.09
C ILE A 125 -31.64 33.02 -30.58
N HIS A 126 -32.48 33.92 -30.08
CA HIS A 126 -32.84 33.96 -28.66
C HIS A 126 -33.73 32.78 -28.23
N TYR A 127 -34.51 32.16 -29.13
CA TYR A 127 -35.32 30.96 -28.81
C TYR A 127 -34.50 29.67 -28.73
N LEU A 128 -33.25 29.66 -29.24
CA LEU A 128 -32.32 28.55 -29.03
C LEU A 128 -31.90 28.45 -27.56
N LEU A 129 -31.75 29.58 -26.88
CA LEU A 129 -31.36 29.64 -25.46
C LEU A 129 -32.45 29.08 -24.54
N ASP A 130 -33.68 28.95 -25.01
CA ASP A 130 -34.79 28.37 -24.25
C ASP A 130 -34.99 26.86 -24.52
N SER A 131 -34.47 26.34 -25.63
CA SER A 131 -34.69 24.95 -26.09
C SER A 131 -33.56 23.97 -25.78
N VAL A 132 -32.43 24.44 -25.24
CA VAL A 132 -31.33 23.61 -24.68
C VAL A 132 -31.67 23.08 -23.26
N SER A 133 -32.93 23.22 -22.85
CA SER A 133 -33.52 23.00 -21.53
C SER A 133 -33.60 21.54 -21.03
N SER A 134 -32.87 20.59 -21.62
CA SER A 134 -32.90 19.18 -21.21
C SER A 134 -31.73 18.71 -20.33
N TYR A 135 -30.84 19.60 -19.89
CA TYR A 135 -29.71 19.21 -19.01
C TYR A 135 -30.07 19.28 -17.52
N THR A 136 -29.71 18.23 -16.80
CA THR A 136 -30.08 17.90 -15.40
C THR A 136 -29.47 18.80 -14.32
N ASP A 137 -28.72 19.85 -14.67
CA ASP A 137 -28.13 20.77 -13.70
C ASP A 137 -28.53 22.24 -13.93
N PHE A 138 -29.72 22.56 -13.45
CA PHE A 138 -30.42 23.83 -13.65
C PHE A 138 -29.69 25.06 -13.09
N GLN A 139 -28.86 24.89 -12.04
CA GLN A 139 -28.17 26.01 -11.40
C GLN A 139 -26.94 26.46 -12.18
N GLN A 140 -26.16 25.52 -12.70
CA GLN A 140 -25.01 25.83 -13.56
C GLN A 140 -25.46 26.46 -14.88
N TYR A 141 -26.62 26.02 -15.40
CA TYR A 141 -27.24 26.59 -16.59
C TYR A 141 -27.66 28.06 -16.41
N LYS A 142 -28.34 28.38 -15.29
CA LYS A 142 -28.77 29.75 -14.99
C LYS A 142 -27.59 30.73 -14.93
N LYS A 143 -26.45 30.26 -14.41
CA LYS A 143 -25.19 31.01 -14.34
C LYS A 143 -24.58 31.26 -15.73
N ASN A 144 -24.58 30.25 -16.60
CA ASN A 144 -24.08 30.37 -17.97
C ASN A 144 -24.96 31.30 -18.82
N ILE A 145 -26.29 31.23 -18.68
CA ILE A 145 -27.24 32.14 -19.35
C ILE A 145 -27.01 33.59 -18.89
N GLN A 146 -26.84 33.83 -17.58
CA GLN A 146 -26.53 35.16 -17.07
C GLN A 146 -25.21 35.71 -17.62
N GLN A 147 -24.18 34.88 -17.76
CA GLN A 147 -22.90 35.29 -18.35
C GLN A 147 -23.00 35.61 -19.83
N ILE A 148 -23.77 34.83 -20.60
CA ILE A 148 -24.03 35.10 -22.01
C ILE A 148 -24.80 36.42 -22.16
N LEU A 149 -25.87 36.61 -21.38
CA LEU A 149 -26.65 37.85 -21.40
C LEU A 149 -25.84 39.08 -21.02
N GLN A 150 -24.87 38.94 -20.10
CA GLN A 150 -23.95 40.02 -19.72
C GLN A 150 -22.90 40.37 -20.79
N GLN A 151 -22.61 39.45 -21.72
CA GLN A 151 -21.65 39.68 -22.81
C GLN A 151 -22.27 40.31 -24.06
N PHE A 152 -23.60 40.30 -24.19
CA PHE A 152 -24.28 41.01 -25.28
C PHE A 152 -24.46 42.49 -24.91
N VAL A 153 -23.61 43.36 -25.46
CA VAL A 153 -23.93 44.80 -25.57
C VAL A 153 -24.95 44.96 -26.69
N PHE A 154 -26.23 45.02 -26.33
CA PHE A 154 -27.30 45.30 -27.28
C PHE A 154 -27.29 46.77 -27.69
N SER A 155 -26.51 47.14 -28.71
CA SER A 155 -26.69 48.41 -29.41
C SER A 155 -27.86 48.28 -30.39
N ASN A 156 -28.99 48.93 -30.08
CA ASN A 156 -30.22 48.99 -30.91
C ASN A 156 -30.97 47.65 -31.13
N GLY A 157 -30.88 46.69 -30.20
CA GLY A 157 -31.71 45.47 -30.24
C GLY A 157 -31.32 44.43 -31.30
N ILE A 158 -30.22 44.64 -32.03
CA ILE A 158 -29.68 43.66 -32.99
C ILE A 158 -28.31 43.21 -32.47
N ALA A 159 -28.22 41.95 -32.03
CA ALA A 159 -26.95 41.32 -31.69
C ALA A 159 -26.07 41.23 -32.95
N SER A 160 -24.84 41.73 -32.88
CA SER A 160 -23.89 41.61 -33.99
C SER A 160 -23.51 40.14 -34.22
N ARG A 161 -23.17 39.78 -35.46
CA ARG A 161 -22.69 38.44 -35.81
C ARG A 161 -21.48 38.02 -34.94
N GLN A 162 -20.60 38.98 -34.61
CA GLN A 162 -19.48 38.79 -33.68
C GLN A 162 -19.90 38.38 -32.27
N SER A 163 -21.01 38.93 -31.75
CA SER A 163 -21.51 38.54 -30.42
C SER A 163 -22.14 37.15 -30.39
N ILE A 164 -22.72 36.71 -31.51
CA ILE A 164 -23.25 35.36 -31.66
C ILE A 164 -22.10 34.35 -31.73
N ASP A 165 -21.10 34.61 -32.57
CA ASP A 165 -19.92 33.74 -32.70
C ASP A 165 -19.17 33.64 -31.36
N SER A 166 -19.06 34.75 -30.61
CA SER A 166 -18.48 34.74 -29.26
C SER A 166 -19.29 33.91 -28.26
N ALA A 167 -20.63 34.01 -28.29
CA ALA A 167 -21.49 33.22 -27.42
C ALA A 167 -21.41 31.71 -27.73
N ILE A 168 -21.38 31.34 -29.01
CA ILE A 168 -21.19 29.95 -29.46
C ILE A 168 -19.82 29.45 -29.00
N MET A 169 -18.76 30.21 -29.23
CA MET A 169 -17.40 29.84 -28.82
C MET A 169 -17.28 29.70 -27.29
N ASN A 170 -17.96 30.57 -26.53
CA ASN A 170 -17.96 30.49 -25.07
C ASN A 170 -18.73 29.25 -24.58
N ALA A 171 -19.89 28.93 -25.18
CA ALA A 171 -20.65 27.72 -24.87
C ALA A 171 -19.83 26.44 -25.18
N CYS A 172 -19.15 26.39 -26.33
CA CYS A 172 -18.23 25.30 -26.66
C CYS A 172 -17.09 25.20 -25.63
N LYS A 173 -16.50 26.34 -25.22
CA LYS A 173 -15.41 26.36 -24.24
C LYS A 173 -15.84 25.82 -22.87
N ILE A 174 -17.04 26.18 -22.40
CA ILE A 174 -17.59 25.69 -21.13
C ILE A 174 -17.81 24.17 -21.20
N GLN A 175 -18.38 23.67 -22.29
CA GLN A 175 -18.64 22.23 -22.45
C GLN A 175 -17.34 21.41 -22.58
N VAL A 176 -16.33 21.93 -23.27
CA VAL A 176 -14.99 21.31 -23.30
C VAL A 176 -14.37 21.26 -21.90
N GLY A 177 -14.57 22.29 -21.08
CA GLY A 177 -14.16 22.29 -19.67
C GLY A 177 -14.81 21.15 -18.88
N GLN A 178 -16.13 20.97 -19.01
CA GLN A 178 -16.86 19.88 -18.34
C GLN A 178 -16.37 18.49 -18.76
N LEU A 179 -16.04 18.29 -20.04
CA LEU A 179 -15.47 17.03 -20.52
C LEU A 179 -14.08 16.78 -19.90
N ASN A 180 -13.26 17.82 -19.79
CA ASN A 180 -11.95 17.72 -19.18
C ASN A 180 -12.04 17.35 -17.68
N ASP A 181 -13.01 17.92 -16.96
CA ASP A 181 -13.26 17.56 -15.56
C ASP A 181 -13.66 16.08 -15.43
N GLN A 182 -14.54 15.57 -16.32
CA GLN A 182 -14.91 14.15 -16.36
C GLN A 182 -13.72 13.23 -16.67
N LEU A 183 -12.78 13.66 -17.53
CA LEU A 183 -11.56 12.92 -17.82
C LEU A 183 -10.64 12.86 -16.60
N ILE A 184 -10.53 13.95 -15.83
CA ILE A 184 -9.76 13.99 -14.58
C ILE A 184 -10.35 13.03 -13.55
N ASP A 185 -11.68 13.01 -13.39
CA ASP A 185 -12.35 12.08 -12.46
C ASP A 185 -12.09 10.62 -12.84
N LEU A 186 -12.15 10.30 -14.13
CA LEU A 186 -11.82 8.98 -14.65
C LEU A 186 -10.35 8.59 -14.44
N GLN A 187 -9.44 9.54 -14.61
CA GLN A 187 -8.02 9.31 -14.34
C GLN A 187 -7.79 9.01 -12.86
N ASN A 188 -8.44 9.75 -11.95
CA ASN A 188 -8.37 9.49 -10.52
C ASN A 188 -8.95 8.10 -10.16
N GLU A 189 -10.06 7.69 -10.78
CA GLU A 189 -10.62 6.35 -10.59
C GLU A 189 -9.66 5.26 -11.07
N LEU A 190 -8.98 5.51 -12.21
CA LEU A 190 -7.99 4.60 -12.76
C LEU A 190 -6.78 4.49 -11.83
N ASP A 191 -6.26 5.60 -11.32
CA ASP A 191 -5.13 5.63 -10.39
C ASP A 191 -5.45 4.83 -9.12
N VAL A 192 -6.67 4.98 -8.57
CA VAL A 192 -7.14 4.16 -7.44
C VAL A 192 -7.21 2.67 -7.80
N LYS A 193 -7.68 2.33 -9.00
CA LYS A 193 -7.71 0.93 -9.47
C LYS A 193 -6.31 0.37 -9.69
N VAL A 194 -5.38 1.17 -10.20
CA VAL A 194 -3.96 0.80 -10.38
C VAL A 194 -3.28 0.65 -9.02
N GLU A 195 -3.58 1.50 -8.05
CA GLU A 195 -3.11 1.35 -6.67
C GLU A 195 -3.67 0.06 -6.04
N ASN A 196 -4.94 -0.27 -6.30
CA ASN A 196 -5.53 -1.54 -5.92
C ASN A 196 -4.96 -2.74 -6.68
N LEU A 197 -4.48 -2.56 -7.92
CA LEU A 197 -3.72 -3.57 -8.65
C LEU A 197 -2.33 -3.77 -8.04
N GLY A 198 -1.69 -2.71 -7.55
CA GLY A 198 -0.48 -2.78 -6.74
C GLY A 198 -0.73 -3.50 -5.41
N ASN A 199 -1.95 -3.40 -4.88
CA ASN A 199 -2.45 -4.20 -3.77
C ASN A 199 -2.91 -5.61 -4.20
N PHE A 200 -2.52 -6.12 -5.39
CA PHE A 200 -2.58 -7.56 -5.65
C PHE A 200 -1.71 -8.23 -4.61
N ALA A 201 -2.40 -8.66 -3.57
CA ALA A 201 -1.87 -9.24 -2.37
C ALA A 201 -1.06 -10.46 -2.77
N ILE A 202 0.25 -10.27 -2.95
CA ILE A 202 1.19 -11.20 -2.36
C ILE A 202 0.64 -11.35 -0.94
N ASN A 203 0.05 -12.50 -0.64
CA ASN A 203 -0.43 -12.79 0.71
C ASN A 203 0.78 -12.62 1.60
N PHE A 204 0.92 -11.44 2.22
CA PHE A 204 2.03 -11.15 3.09
C PHE A 204 1.78 -11.96 4.35
N ILE A 205 2.42 -13.12 4.40
CA ILE A 205 2.40 -13.98 5.56
C ILE A 205 3.49 -13.43 6.49
N PHE A 206 3.05 -12.69 7.49
CA PHE A 206 3.87 -12.32 8.62
C PHE A 206 4.06 -13.54 9.52
N ILE A 207 5.31 -13.83 9.85
CA ILE A 207 5.71 -14.86 10.81
C ILE A 207 6.68 -14.25 11.82
N PHE A 208 6.71 -14.73 13.05
CA PHE A 208 7.73 -14.31 14.01
C PHE A 208 9.13 -14.71 13.52
N SER A 209 10.06 -13.75 13.54
CA SER A 209 11.43 -13.99 13.11
C SER A 209 12.18 -14.86 14.11
N ARG A 210 12.88 -15.89 13.62
CA ARG A 210 13.77 -16.69 14.47
C ARG A 210 14.99 -15.92 14.95
N ASN A 211 15.36 -14.85 14.24
CA ASN A 211 16.58 -14.07 14.46
C ASN A 211 16.29 -12.74 15.15
N LEU A 212 15.11 -12.14 14.93
CA LEU A 212 14.72 -10.84 15.51
C LEU A 212 13.90 -11.02 16.79
N ARG A 213 14.49 -11.72 17.77
CA ARG A 213 13.88 -12.01 19.07
C ARG A 213 14.94 -12.14 20.16
N VAL A 214 14.48 -12.09 21.41
CA VAL A 214 15.30 -12.52 22.54
C VAL A 214 15.39 -14.06 22.59
N PRO A 215 16.53 -14.64 23.00
CA PRO A 215 16.68 -16.10 23.06
C PRO A 215 15.62 -16.80 23.91
N THR A 216 15.13 -16.11 24.93
CA THR A 216 14.13 -16.57 25.92
C THR A 216 12.68 -16.61 25.41
N LEU A 217 12.43 -16.14 24.19
CA LEU A 217 11.13 -16.18 23.51
C LEU A 217 11.10 -17.27 22.44
N PRO A 218 10.92 -18.57 22.77
CA PRO A 218 10.76 -19.60 21.76
C PRO A 218 9.60 -19.28 20.81
N ILE A 219 9.82 -19.65 19.56
CA ILE A 219 8.85 -19.53 18.48
C ILE A 219 8.42 -20.94 18.06
N SER A 220 7.11 -21.14 17.87
CA SER A 220 6.52 -22.43 17.50
C SER A 220 5.39 -22.26 16.47
N GLY A 221 4.72 -23.35 16.10
CA GLY A 221 3.57 -23.32 15.17
C GLY A 221 3.94 -22.75 13.80
N GLN A 222 5.01 -23.26 13.18
CA GLN A 222 5.52 -22.74 11.89
C GLN A 222 5.85 -21.25 11.92
N ASN A 223 6.42 -20.81 13.06
CA ASN A 223 6.74 -19.41 13.33
C ASN A 223 5.52 -18.49 13.51
N LEU A 224 4.35 -19.03 13.80
CA LEU A 224 3.15 -18.23 14.05
C LEU A 224 2.92 -17.94 15.52
N ILE A 225 3.56 -18.67 16.44
CA ILE A 225 3.32 -18.55 17.89
C ILE A 225 4.59 -18.11 18.59
N ALA A 226 4.50 -17.07 19.43
CA ALA A 226 5.56 -16.65 20.34
C ALA A 226 5.10 -16.83 21.79
N GLU A 227 5.97 -17.40 22.63
CA GLU A 227 5.70 -17.68 24.04
C GLU A 227 6.87 -17.23 24.92
N GLN A 228 6.61 -16.43 25.95
CA GLN A 228 7.60 -16.08 26.97
C GLN A 228 7.72 -17.23 27.97
N LYS A 229 8.82 -17.97 28.00
CA LYS A 229 8.97 -19.10 28.95
C LYS A 229 9.65 -18.73 30.26
N THR A 230 10.54 -17.75 30.23
CA THR A 230 11.35 -17.37 31.39
C THR A 230 10.98 -15.97 31.87
N SER A 231 11.19 -15.71 33.16
CA SER A 231 10.97 -14.37 33.69
C SER A 231 12.14 -13.48 33.25
N GLU A 232 11.85 -12.41 32.53
CA GLU A 232 12.86 -11.44 32.10
C GLU A 232 12.71 -10.15 32.90
N SER A 233 13.57 -9.98 33.91
CA SER A 233 13.67 -8.76 34.71
C SER A 233 14.31 -7.60 33.94
N ASN A 234 15.08 -7.90 32.90
CA ASN A 234 15.83 -6.90 32.13
C ASN A 234 14.98 -6.13 31.10
N GLY A 235 13.70 -6.49 30.95
CA GLY A 235 12.77 -5.85 30.00
C GLY A 235 12.94 -6.34 28.56
N GLN A 236 13.74 -7.38 28.34
CA GLN A 236 14.00 -8.03 27.05
C GLN A 236 12.83 -8.92 26.64
N ARG A 237 11.83 -8.33 25.99
CA ARG A 237 10.49 -8.94 25.88
C ARG A 237 9.88 -8.85 24.48
N PHE A 238 10.61 -8.29 23.53
CA PHE A 238 10.13 -8.12 22.16
C PHE A 238 10.41 -9.33 21.28
N THR A 239 9.45 -9.60 20.41
CA THR A 239 9.59 -10.44 19.23
C THR A 239 9.04 -9.68 18.02
N ILE A 240 9.74 -9.77 16.89
CA ILE A 240 9.45 -9.04 15.67
C ILE A 240 9.04 -10.04 14.58
N CYS A 241 8.00 -9.73 13.82
CA CYS A 241 7.61 -10.51 12.66
C CYS A 241 8.36 -10.08 11.39
N GLU A 242 8.54 -11.00 10.45
CA GLU A 242 9.04 -10.76 9.11
C GLU A 242 8.00 -11.21 8.07
N PRO A 243 7.97 -10.60 6.87
CA PRO A 243 8.81 -9.48 6.41
C PRO A 243 8.37 -8.12 7.00
N CYS A 244 9.05 -7.03 6.62
CA CYS A 244 8.58 -5.67 6.90
C CYS A 244 7.25 -5.40 6.19
N ILE A 245 6.47 -4.45 6.73
CA ILE A 245 5.28 -3.91 6.09
C ILE A 245 5.74 -3.08 4.88
N PRO A 246 5.26 -3.38 3.67
CA PRO A 246 5.65 -2.62 2.48
C PRO A 246 5.32 -1.13 2.62
N LYS A 247 6.12 -0.28 1.97
CA LYS A 247 6.03 1.18 2.07
C LYS A 247 4.85 1.83 1.36
N ASN A 248 4.07 1.04 0.62
CA ASN A 248 2.94 1.51 -0.17
C ASN A 248 1.73 0.63 0.12
N GLY A 249 0.57 1.25 0.33
CA GLY A 249 -0.70 0.54 0.51
C GLY A 249 -1.16 0.39 1.97
N VAL A 250 -2.15 -0.48 2.14
CA VAL A 250 -2.83 -0.75 3.41
C VAL A 250 -2.70 -2.22 3.76
N PHE A 251 -2.15 -2.52 4.93
CA PHE A 251 -1.87 -3.90 5.36
C PHE A 251 -2.66 -4.25 6.60
N LYS A 252 -3.26 -5.44 6.61
CA LYS A 252 -3.98 -5.96 7.77
C LYS A 252 -3.40 -7.29 8.23
N PHE A 253 -3.22 -7.42 9.52
CA PHE A 253 -2.86 -8.66 10.21
C PHE A 253 -3.52 -8.64 11.59
N GLY A 254 -3.40 -9.72 12.35
CA GLY A 254 -3.89 -9.72 13.72
C GLY A 254 -3.02 -10.51 14.68
N PHE A 255 -3.22 -10.26 15.96
CA PHE A 255 -2.66 -11.09 17.03
C PHE A 255 -3.80 -11.72 17.83
N LYS A 256 -3.77 -13.04 17.96
CA LYS A 256 -4.65 -13.79 18.85
C LYS A 256 -3.93 -14.02 20.17
N VAL A 257 -4.55 -13.63 21.28
CA VAL A 257 -4.01 -13.90 22.61
C VAL A 257 -4.35 -15.33 23.00
N ILE A 258 -3.34 -16.20 23.06
CA ILE A 258 -3.52 -17.62 23.41
C ILE A 258 -3.50 -17.80 24.92
N LYS A 259 -2.60 -17.10 25.59
CA LYS A 259 -2.43 -17.12 27.04
C LYS A 259 -1.82 -15.79 27.46
N TYR A 260 -2.20 -15.28 28.62
CA TYR A 260 -1.46 -14.21 29.27
C TYR A 260 -1.44 -14.45 30.77
N ALA A 261 -0.29 -14.19 31.38
CA ALA A 261 -0.03 -14.28 32.81
C ALA A 261 0.23 -12.89 33.42
N GLY A 262 0.62 -11.91 32.60
CA GLY A 262 0.79 -10.54 33.07
C GLY A 262 0.38 -9.52 32.03
N TRP A 263 1.34 -9.13 31.20
CA TRP A 263 1.18 -7.98 30.31
C TRP A 263 1.61 -8.36 28.90
N ILE A 264 0.74 -8.08 27.93
CA ILE A 264 0.99 -8.30 26.51
C ILE A 264 0.72 -7.00 25.78
N GLY A 265 1.71 -6.55 24.99
CA GLY A 265 1.58 -5.46 24.03
C GLY A 265 1.66 -5.97 22.61
N VAL A 266 0.80 -5.47 21.72
CA VAL A 266 0.79 -5.84 20.28
C VAL A 266 0.72 -4.59 19.40
N GLY A 267 1.40 -4.62 18.25
CA GLY A 267 1.45 -3.47 17.37
C GLY A 267 2.53 -3.58 16.29
N VAL A 268 3.18 -2.46 16.00
CA VAL A 268 4.29 -2.37 15.04
C VAL A 268 5.51 -1.69 15.65
N CYS A 269 6.69 -1.94 15.07
CA CYS A 269 7.94 -1.34 15.53
C CYS A 269 8.92 -1.02 14.40
N HIS A 270 9.90 -0.18 14.72
CA HIS A 270 11.12 0.05 13.95
C HIS A 270 12.18 -0.95 14.39
N ARG A 271 12.53 -1.90 13.51
CA ARG A 271 13.47 -2.99 13.80
C ARG A 271 14.78 -2.47 14.39
N GLU A 272 15.40 -1.48 13.74
CA GLU A 272 16.72 -0.98 14.13
C GLU A 272 16.71 -0.38 15.54
N VAL A 273 15.63 0.30 15.94
CA VAL A 273 15.49 0.88 17.27
C VAL A 273 15.33 -0.21 18.33
N ILE A 274 14.50 -1.23 18.07
CA ILE A 274 14.29 -2.34 19.02
C ILE A 274 15.54 -3.20 19.16
N VAL A 275 16.23 -3.50 18.05
CA VAL A 275 17.46 -4.30 18.04
C VAL A 275 18.61 -3.55 18.72
N SER A 276 18.79 -2.26 18.46
CA SER A 276 19.82 -1.45 19.13
C SER A 276 19.56 -1.28 20.63
N ALA A 277 18.29 -1.30 21.05
CA ALA A 277 17.90 -1.36 22.46
C ALA A 277 18.04 -2.77 23.07
N ASN A 278 18.59 -3.74 22.34
CA ASN A 278 18.70 -5.15 22.74
C ASN A 278 17.35 -5.71 23.23
N TYR A 279 16.29 -5.39 22.48
CA TYR A 279 14.89 -5.79 22.74
C TYR A 279 14.33 -5.31 24.09
N LYS A 280 14.97 -4.33 24.73
CA LYS A 280 14.52 -3.76 25.99
C LYS A 280 13.37 -2.77 25.75
N PHE A 281 12.26 -2.97 26.46
CA PHE A 281 11.14 -2.03 26.39
C PHE A 281 11.33 -0.81 27.28
N ASN A 282 11.59 0.35 26.67
CA ASN A 282 11.55 1.64 27.35
C ASN A 282 10.12 2.21 27.31
N TYR A 283 9.30 1.83 28.28
CA TYR A 283 7.89 2.23 28.33
C TYR A 283 7.69 3.70 28.74
N THR A 284 8.67 4.34 29.38
CA THR A 284 8.53 5.68 29.96
C THR A 284 8.76 6.80 28.95
N ASN A 285 9.74 6.64 28.06
CA ASN A 285 10.15 7.69 27.13
C ASN A 285 9.64 7.42 25.71
N ILE A 286 9.31 8.46 24.97
CA ILE A 286 9.17 8.36 23.50
C ILE A 286 10.52 8.00 22.85
N GLY A 287 10.51 7.69 21.57
CA GLY A 287 11.72 7.26 20.86
C GLY A 287 12.06 5.78 21.04
N HIS A 288 11.21 5.00 21.73
CA HIS A 288 11.48 3.57 22.03
C HIS A 288 11.34 2.62 20.84
N GLY A 289 10.71 3.05 19.76
CA GLY A 289 10.70 2.37 18.47
C GLY A 289 9.46 1.53 18.23
N SER A 290 8.42 1.65 19.05
CA SER A 290 7.20 0.87 18.91
C SER A 290 5.93 1.71 18.95
N TYR A 291 4.85 1.17 18.39
CA TYR A 291 3.50 1.67 18.50
C TYR A 291 2.64 0.49 18.94
N LEU A 292 2.23 0.48 20.21
CA LEU A 292 1.59 -0.69 20.83
C LEU A 292 0.29 -0.30 21.54
N ILE A 293 -0.63 -1.26 21.64
CA ILE A 293 -1.65 -1.29 22.69
C ILE A 293 -1.44 -2.55 23.54
N SER A 294 -1.92 -2.53 24.79
CA SER A 294 -1.81 -3.67 25.69
C SER A 294 -3.16 -4.16 26.19
N ASN A 295 -3.13 -5.36 26.78
CA ASN A 295 -4.30 -6.05 27.32
C ASN A 295 -5.07 -5.25 28.40
N ASN A 296 -4.42 -4.28 29.05
CA ASN A 296 -4.98 -3.40 30.07
C ASN A 296 -5.29 -1.97 29.56
N ALA A 297 -5.63 -1.82 28.27
CA ALA A 297 -6.08 -0.58 27.64
C ALA A 297 -5.07 0.59 27.64
N TYR A 298 -3.79 0.31 27.88
CA TYR A 298 -2.72 1.30 27.68
C TYR A 298 -2.28 1.35 26.21
N SER A 299 -1.71 2.48 25.81
CA SER A 299 -1.08 2.72 24.52
C SER A 299 0.37 3.18 24.70
N TRP A 300 1.23 2.86 23.74
CA TRP A 300 2.61 3.33 23.65
C TRP A 300 2.89 3.93 22.29
N SER A 301 3.48 5.11 22.30
CA SER A 301 3.83 5.85 21.09
C SER A 301 5.32 6.05 21.01
N HIS A 302 5.89 5.77 19.84
CA HIS A 302 7.24 6.17 19.52
C HIS A 302 7.39 7.69 19.42
N LEU A 303 6.36 8.44 19.01
CA LEU A 303 6.48 9.87 18.68
C LEU A 303 5.79 10.82 19.65
N GLN A 304 4.81 10.36 20.43
CA GLN A 304 3.89 11.26 21.14
C GLN A 304 3.76 10.92 22.62
N LYS A 305 4.16 11.88 23.44
CA LYS A 305 4.22 11.73 24.89
C LYS A 305 2.84 11.51 25.52
N ASP A 306 1.79 12.15 25.02
CA ASP A 306 0.44 12.07 25.58
C ASP A 306 -0.29 10.75 25.27
N LEU A 307 0.29 9.95 24.37
CA LEU A 307 -0.20 8.62 24.00
C LEU A 307 0.80 7.53 24.37
N ASN A 308 1.96 7.89 24.93
CA ASN A 308 2.93 6.96 25.47
C ASN A 308 2.63 6.64 26.94
N SER A 309 2.49 5.35 27.26
CA SER A 309 2.07 4.89 28.60
C SER A 309 0.75 5.54 29.05
N ALA A 310 -0.20 5.72 28.13
CA ALA A 310 -1.48 6.37 28.38
C ALA A 310 -2.64 5.36 28.31
N HIS A 311 -3.59 5.43 29.24
CA HIS A 311 -4.77 4.57 29.25
C HIS A 311 -5.84 5.08 28.25
N LYS A 312 -5.56 4.90 26.96
CA LYS A 312 -6.36 5.44 25.83
C LYS A 312 -6.88 4.38 24.85
N SER A 313 -6.50 3.12 25.00
CA SER A 313 -6.92 2.03 24.10
C SER A 313 -8.09 1.22 24.70
N PHE A 314 -8.15 -0.09 24.46
CA PHE A 314 -9.21 -0.97 24.95
C PHE A 314 -8.62 -2.25 25.54
N ASP A 315 -9.33 -2.86 26.49
CA ASP A 315 -8.91 -4.09 27.13
C ASP A 315 -9.13 -5.32 26.24
N PHE A 316 -8.23 -6.28 26.35
CA PHE A 316 -8.35 -7.57 25.66
C PHE A 316 -7.71 -8.70 26.47
N GLY A 317 -8.15 -9.92 26.22
CA GLY A 317 -7.72 -11.10 26.97
C GLY A 317 -7.62 -12.36 26.12
N VAL A 318 -7.53 -13.51 26.80
CA VAL A 318 -7.40 -14.81 26.14
C VAL A 318 -8.56 -15.07 25.18
N GLY A 319 -8.22 -15.48 23.96
CA GLY A 319 -9.16 -15.77 22.88
C GLY A 319 -9.51 -14.57 22.01
N ASP A 320 -9.20 -13.34 22.43
CA ASP A 320 -9.41 -12.16 21.59
C ASP A 320 -8.42 -12.11 20.42
N ILE A 321 -8.90 -11.62 19.28
CA ILE A 321 -8.08 -11.31 18.10
C ILE A 321 -8.05 -9.80 17.95
N ILE A 322 -6.85 -9.22 17.99
CA ILE A 322 -6.61 -7.80 17.75
C ILE A 322 -6.14 -7.63 16.33
N VAL A 323 -7.02 -7.08 15.50
CA VAL A 323 -6.75 -6.75 14.10
C VAL A 323 -6.02 -5.42 14.04
N ILE A 324 -4.90 -5.38 13.33
CA ILE A 324 -4.07 -4.20 13.14
C ILE A 324 -4.07 -3.88 11.65
N GLU A 325 -4.53 -2.68 11.31
CA GLU A 325 -4.50 -2.11 9.96
C GLU A 325 -3.50 -0.98 9.92
N VAL A 326 -2.51 -1.06 9.03
CA VAL A 326 -1.49 -0.04 8.81
C VAL A 326 -1.70 0.55 7.42
N ASP A 327 -2.16 1.79 7.36
CA ASP A 327 -2.33 2.58 6.13
C ASP A 327 -1.11 3.50 5.99
N ILE A 328 -0.11 3.05 5.22
CA ILE A 328 1.16 3.75 5.07
C ILE A 328 0.99 5.12 4.36
N PRO A 329 0.22 5.23 3.25
CA PRO A 329 -0.05 6.52 2.61
C PRO A 329 -0.68 7.53 3.55
N LYS A 330 -1.66 7.11 4.37
CA LYS A 330 -2.29 8.00 5.36
C LYS A 330 -1.51 8.12 6.67
N LYS A 331 -0.37 7.43 6.80
CA LYS A 331 0.44 7.35 8.02
C LYS A 331 -0.44 7.08 9.25
N LYS A 332 -1.24 6.02 9.15
CA LYS A 332 -2.30 5.68 10.12
C LYS A 332 -2.18 4.22 10.56
N ILE A 333 -2.41 3.96 11.84
CA ILE A 333 -2.59 2.61 12.39
C ILE A 333 -3.95 2.51 13.07
N THR A 334 -4.69 1.44 12.83
CA THR A 334 -5.93 1.12 13.52
C THR A 334 -5.81 -0.23 14.20
N TRP A 335 -6.13 -0.28 15.50
CA TRP A 335 -6.37 -1.52 16.22
C TRP A 335 -7.87 -1.74 16.35
N GLN A 336 -8.32 -2.96 16.09
CA GLN A 336 -9.73 -3.35 16.23
C GLN A 336 -9.81 -4.69 16.94
N LYS A 337 -10.61 -4.76 18.01
CA LYS A 337 -10.93 -6.02 18.65
C LYS A 337 -11.98 -6.77 17.82
N LYS A 338 -11.62 -7.90 17.21
CA LYS A 338 -12.49 -8.59 16.23
C LYS A 338 -13.88 -8.94 16.80
N LYS A 339 -13.95 -9.38 18.06
CA LYS A 339 -15.19 -9.82 18.70
C LYS A 339 -16.20 -8.69 18.97
N THR A 340 -15.72 -7.50 19.34
CA THR A 340 -16.57 -6.37 19.79
C THR A 340 -16.58 -5.20 18.82
N GLU A 341 -15.72 -5.24 17.79
CA GLU A 341 -15.51 -4.19 16.80
C GLU A 341 -15.04 -2.84 17.37
N ILE A 342 -14.68 -2.78 18.66
CA ILE A 342 -14.10 -1.58 19.28
C ILE A 342 -12.78 -1.24 18.59
N LYS A 343 -12.59 0.03 18.24
CA LYS A 343 -11.41 0.53 17.52
C LYS A 343 -10.63 1.54 18.35
N PHE A 344 -9.31 1.49 18.21
CA PHE A 344 -8.37 2.52 18.63
C PHE A 344 -7.57 2.96 17.42
N VAL A 345 -7.49 4.27 17.14
CA VAL A 345 -6.95 4.80 15.89
C VAL A 345 -5.85 5.81 16.16
N ILE A 346 -4.78 5.69 15.39
CA ILE A 346 -3.63 6.57 15.31
C ILE A 346 -3.59 7.16 13.90
N THR A 347 -3.83 8.46 13.70
CA THR A 347 -3.78 9.12 12.37
C THR A 347 -3.16 10.51 12.44
N ASN A 348 -2.62 11.05 11.33
CA ASN A 348 -1.98 12.38 11.26
C ASN A 348 -2.95 13.57 10.99
N ILE A 349 -4.27 13.36 10.89
CA ILE A 349 -5.24 14.39 10.46
C ILE A 349 -5.72 15.26 11.63
N LYS A 350 -5.38 16.56 11.63
CA LYS A 350 -5.57 17.56 12.72
C LYS A 350 -6.93 17.69 13.44
N GLN A 351 -7.96 16.87 13.19
CA GLN A 351 -9.31 17.09 13.71
C GLN A 351 -9.86 16.11 14.76
N GLN A 352 -9.16 15.05 15.18
CA GLN A 352 -9.58 14.25 16.35
C GLN A 352 -8.41 13.40 16.88
N GLN A 353 -8.00 13.62 18.14
CA GLN A 353 -6.96 12.91 18.92
C GLN A 353 -6.04 12.02 18.08
N THR A 354 -5.05 12.67 17.48
CA THR A 354 -4.26 12.09 16.41
C THR A 354 -2.92 11.60 16.88
N MET A 355 -2.44 10.54 16.23
CA MET A 355 -1.10 10.05 16.38
C MET A 355 -0.31 10.08 15.08
N ASN A 356 0.92 10.57 15.13
CA ASN A 356 1.81 10.58 13.98
C ASN A 356 2.44 9.18 13.87
N LEU A 357 2.32 8.56 12.70
CA LEU A 357 3.11 7.38 12.35
C LEU A 357 4.37 7.81 11.58
N ASP A 358 5.55 7.46 12.09
CA ASP A 358 6.79 7.54 11.31
C ASP A 358 6.83 6.42 10.28
N THR A 359 6.79 6.78 9.00
CA THR A 359 6.95 5.84 7.88
C THR A 359 8.27 6.01 7.14
N SER A 360 9.17 6.88 7.65
CA SER A 360 10.52 7.03 7.10
C SER A 360 11.35 5.76 7.26
N GLN A 361 11.19 5.07 8.39
CA GLN A 361 11.82 3.79 8.70
C GLN A 361 10.89 2.61 8.42
N ASP A 362 11.46 1.43 8.21
CA ASP A 362 10.69 0.20 8.02
C ASP A 362 9.88 -0.12 9.27
N LEU A 363 8.64 -0.57 9.05
CA LEU A 363 7.72 -0.98 10.11
C LEU A 363 7.54 -2.49 10.05
N TYR A 364 7.54 -3.13 11.22
CA TYR A 364 7.37 -4.57 11.37
C TYR A 364 6.28 -4.86 12.38
N PRO A 365 5.39 -5.85 12.16
CA PRO A 365 4.52 -6.35 13.22
C PRO A 365 5.37 -6.84 14.39
N CYS A 366 4.90 -6.60 15.62
CA CYS A 366 5.63 -7.05 16.80
C CYS A 366 4.70 -7.31 17.98
N ALA A 367 5.21 -8.09 18.92
CA ALA A 367 4.61 -8.32 20.22
C ALA A 367 5.64 -8.14 21.32
N ASN A 368 5.17 -7.72 22.49
CA ASN A 368 5.96 -7.60 23.71
C ASN A 368 5.28 -8.45 24.80
N LEU A 369 5.98 -9.47 25.27
CA LEU A 369 5.47 -10.48 26.20
C LEU A 369 6.21 -10.38 27.54
N CYS A 370 5.53 -9.91 28.58
CA CYS A 370 6.20 -9.49 29.81
C CYS A 370 6.49 -10.64 30.78
N SER A 371 5.57 -11.57 30.88
CA SER A 371 5.54 -12.57 31.95
C SER A 371 5.66 -13.99 31.40
N PRO A 372 6.28 -14.91 32.15
CA PRO A 372 6.28 -16.34 31.82
C PRO A 372 4.85 -16.85 31.58
N GLY A 373 4.63 -17.48 30.44
CA GLY A 373 3.34 -17.99 29.99
C GLY A 373 2.54 -17.02 29.12
N ASP A 374 2.99 -15.78 28.91
CA ASP A 374 2.41 -14.91 27.87
C ASP A 374 2.62 -15.55 26.49
N THR A 375 1.55 -15.67 25.71
CA THR A 375 1.56 -16.36 24.40
C THR A 375 0.62 -15.69 23.42
N VAL A 376 1.15 -15.39 22.24
CA VAL A 376 0.39 -14.80 21.13
C VAL A 376 0.61 -15.57 19.84
N GLU A 377 -0.40 -15.58 18.98
CA GLU A 377 -0.37 -16.13 17.63
C GLU A 377 -0.60 -15.01 16.61
N ILE A 378 0.24 -14.92 15.57
CA ILE A 378 0.03 -13.99 14.44
C ILE A 378 -1.01 -14.59 13.47
N ILE A 379 -1.96 -13.77 13.06
CA ILE A 379 -3.08 -14.13 12.17
C ILE A 379 -2.95 -13.31 10.88
N ASN A 380 -2.59 -13.98 9.78
CA ASN A 380 -2.38 -13.34 8.48
C ASN A 380 -3.65 -13.12 7.68
N LYS A 381 -4.67 -13.96 7.90
CA LYS A 381 -5.97 -13.85 7.22
C LYS A 381 -7.00 -13.35 8.22
N VAL A 382 -7.18 -12.03 8.23
CA VAL A 382 -8.29 -11.41 8.96
C VAL A 382 -9.37 -11.12 7.94
N GLU A 383 -10.40 -11.96 7.89
CA GLU A 383 -11.61 -11.66 7.13
C GLU A 383 -12.17 -10.30 7.56
N ALA A 384 -12.46 -9.47 6.56
CA ALA A 384 -12.95 -8.10 6.71
C ALA A 384 -14.35 -8.04 7.28
#